data_AF-A0A3A4KHX8-F1
#
_entry.id   AF-A0A3A4KHX8-F1
#
_cell.length_a   1.000
_cell.length_b   1.000
_cell.length_c   1.000
_cell.angle_alpha   90.00
_cell.angle_beta   90.00
_cell.angle_gamma   90.00
#
_symmetry.space_group_name_H-M   'P 1'
#
loop_
_entity.id
_entity.type
_entity.pdbx_description
1 polymer ?
#
loop_
_entity_poly.entity_id
_entity_poly.type
_entity_poly.pdbx_seq_one_letter_code
_entity_poly.pdbx_strand_id
1 'polypeptide(L)'
;MPARSATPAPRATMLKISAAWRIEGGGMRRRFGEGWIALPIFRMSIKMDRCLSVTPAKAGVQIEKTWIPACAGMTTFEHGVILLGTLILFLLSSPALASEEADSEEAATTAEDESTADGEKPVEPAAHPEDGFHFGTYGRVQASSDFDGRLGDNTNIVAHGARLMEGPYVELDFGYTKHTDDDFGVRVLTTLALFGDVLHYTGEVEQLIALRNLYAEVEHFLPTDLRVWIGSRMYRGDDVYLLDFWPLDNLNTYGGGVQWDGYGLRFQWHMGVNRLLNKNNLRTIQTPATFGADEITVMERQKLITSLKATYFAFKVAEKLSLKASLYGEFHHLPTGEYEYSDEDAAYFEQFGLETDADFKRDLPADNGFVVGAQLGLWDFSPSSHLNLFFRYARDLAAYGEWALPWGLASDRTTSSAQEFVMAYALNWESHSVGLLSGGYARYFEDADAERYDLDDYWEGILSMRPAIFVTRHYHQMFEISHQWKRPNGLAEETQQHLVPQVVQLSVIPALSLDRGMYQRPQLRLVYTASYLNGAARQLYPAWDSARDRAWHHFFGAQAEWWLDSATYKP
;
A
#
# COMPACT_ATOMS: atom_id res chain seq x y z
N MET A 1 -23.17 -36.49 -46.88
CA MET A 1 -22.14 -36.27 -47.93
C MET A 1 -22.24 -34.81 -48.35
N PRO A 2 -21.14 -34.03 -48.38
CA PRO A 2 -19.89 -34.36 -49.05
C PRO A 2 -18.66 -34.43 -48.13
N ALA A 3 -17.61 -35.07 -48.67
CA ALA A 3 -16.33 -35.32 -48.03
C ALA A 3 -15.42 -34.09 -48.06
N ARG A 4 -14.66 -33.85 -46.97
CA ARG A 4 -13.46 -33.02 -46.96
C ARG A 4 -12.31 -33.77 -46.32
N SER A 5 -11.17 -33.62 -46.98
CA SER A 5 -9.87 -34.28 -46.81
C SER A 5 -9.23 -34.07 -45.44
N ALA A 6 -8.76 -35.15 -44.82
CA ALA A 6 -7.93 -35.11 -43.62
C ALA A 6 -6.46 -34.79 -43.99
N THR A 7 -5.93 -33.71 -43.41
CA THR A 7 -4.51 -33.35 -43.37
C THR A 7 -3.78 -34.23 -42.32
N PRO A 8 -2.53 -34.67 -42.55
CA PRO A 8 -1.82 -35.50 -41.59
C PRO A 8 -1.29 -34.68 -40.39
N ALA A 9 -1.46 -35.23 -39.19
CA ALA A 9 -0.91 -34.66 -37.95
C ALA A 9 0.63 -34.71 -37.93
N PRO A 10 1.33 -33.71 -37.36
CA PRO A 10 2.78 -33.73 -37.23
C PRO A 10 3.23 -34.76 -36.19
N ARG A 11 4.23 -35.58 -36.55
CA ARG A 11 4.90 -36.52 -35.65
C ARG A 11 5.66 -35.76 -34.56
N ALA A 12 5.29 -35.97 -33.30
CA ALA A 12 6.11 -35.56 -32.16
C ALA A 12 7.43 -36.36 -32.17
N THR A 13 8.56 -35.66 -32.24
CA THR A 13 9.88 -36.28 -32.06
C THR A 13 10.21 -36.22 -30.57
N MET A 14 10.27 -37.37 -29.89
CA MET A 14 10.70 -37.43 -28.49
C MET A 14 12.15 -36.94 -28.35
N LEU A 15 12.34 -35.93 -27.49
CA LEU A 15 13.66 -35.48 -27.05
C LEU A 15 14.24 -36.54 -26.09
N LYS A 16 15.38 -37.15 -26.43
CA LYS A 16 16.14 -37.99 -25.49
C LYS A 16 17.07 -37.09 -24.69
N ILE A 17 16.80 -36.93 -23.39
CA ILE A 17 17.74 -36.35 -22.43
C ILE A 17 18.55 -37.51 -21.84
N SER A 18 19.87 -37.48 -22.01
CA SER A 18 20.78 -38.43 -21.36
C SER A 18 21.58 -37.70 -20.29
N ALA A 19 21.34 -38.05 -19.02
CA ALA A 19 22.18 -37.63 -17.89
C ALA A 19 23.27 -38.70 -17.67
N ALA A 20 24.54 -38.27 -17.62
CA ALA A 20 25.65 -39.14 -17.27
C ALA A 20 26.23 -38.71 -15.91
N TRP A 21 26.30 -39.66 -14.98
CA TRP A 21 26.93 -39.47 -13.68
C TRP A 21 28.42 -39.78 -13.80
N ARG A 22 29.28 -38.81 -13.50
CA ARG A 22 30.72 -39.03 -13.41
C ARG A 22 31.20 -38.69 -12.00
N ILE A 23 31.71 -39.68 -11.29
CA ILE A 23 32.34 -39.50 -9.98
C ILE A 23 33.80 -39.14 -10.25
N GLU A 24 34.18 -37.89 -10.05
CA GLU A 24 35.59 -37.48 -10.04
C GLU A 24 36.03 -37.31 -8.58
N GLY A 25 36.99 -38.13 -8.15
CA GLY A 25 37.47 -38.18 -6.78
C GLY A 25 38.37 -37.00 -6.44
N GLY A 26 37.79 -35.91 -5.93
CA GLY A 26 38.49 -34.83 -5.25
C GLY A 26 37.80 -34.50 -3.93
N GLY A 27 38.31 -35.03 -2.82
CA GLY A 27 37.75 -34.79 -1.48
C GLY A 27 38.35 -33.54 -0.83
N MET A 28 37.50 -32.61 -0.40
CA MET A 28 37.94 -31.48 0.43
C MET A 28 38.09 -31.96 1.88
N ARG A 29 39.28 -31.76 2.47
CA ARG A 29 39.54 -32.06 3.89
C ARG A 29 39.46 -30.77 4.70
N ARG A 30 38.56 -30.69 5.68
CA ARG A 30 38.54 -29.62 6.69
C ARG A 30 38.83 -30.21 8.07
N ARG A 31 39.61 -29.47 8.84
CA ARG A 31 40.00 -29.81 10.21
C ARG A 31 38.98 -29.20 11.17
N PHE A 32 38.41 -30.01 12.05
CA PHE A 32 37.55 -29.56 13.15
C PHE A 32 38.12 -30.17 14.43
N GLY A 33 38.69 -29.32 15.29
CA GLY A 33 39.44 -29.79 16.46
C GLY A 33 40.63 -30.69 16.09
N GLU A 34 40.82 -31.78 16.85
CA GLU A 34 41.94 -32.71 16.64
C GLU A 34 41.68 -33.78 15.55
N GLY A 35 40.53 -33.75 14.85
CA GLY A 35 40.17 -34.73 13.81
C GLY A 35 40.00 -34.15 12.41
N TRP A 36 40.15 -35.01 11.39
CA TRP A 36 39.89 -34.71 9.97
C TRP A 36 38.62 -35.41 9.49
N ILE A 37 37.75 -34.67 8.79
CA ILE A 37 36.58 -35.23 8.10
C ILE A 37 36.74 -34.96 6.59
N ALA A 38 36.50 -35.99 5.77
CA ALA A 38 36.48 -35.90 4.32
C ALA A 38 35.02 -35.96 3.82
N LEU A 39 34.61 -34.97 3.04
CA LEU A 39 33.30 -34.93 2.41
C LEU A 39 33.45 -35.15 0.90
N PRO A 40 32.69 -36.08 0.29
CA PRO A 40 32.70 -36.26 -1.17
C PRO A 40 31.91 -35.13 -1.85
N ILE A 41 32.46 -34.61 -2.95
CA ILE A 41 31.81 -33.60 -3.79
C ILE A 41 31.24 -34.31 -5.01
N PHE A 42 29.96 -34.08 -5.30
CA PHE A 42 29.30 -34.59 -6.50
C PHE A 42 29.11 -33.46 -7.51
N ARG A 43 29.53 -33.66 -8.75
CA ARG A 43 29.25 -32.75 -9.88
C ARG A 43 28.27 -33.40 -10.84
N MET A 44 27.19 -32.69 -11.15
CA MET A 44 26.25 -33.06 -12.21
C MET A 44 26.48 -32.12 -13.39
N SER A 45 26.63 -32.67 -14.59
CA SER A 45 26.76 -31.87 -15.83
C SER A 45 25.64 -32.28 -16.78
N ILE A 46 24.79 -31.32 -17.15
CA ILE A 46 23.74 -31.50 -18.15
C ILE A 46 24.24 -30.84 -19.43
N LYS A 47 24.35 -31.62 -20.51
CA LYS A 47 24.64 -31.10 -21.85
C LYS A 47 23.34 -31.06 -22.64
N MET A 48 22.98 -29.88 -23.15
CA MET A 48 21.92 -29.71 -24.16
C MET A 48 22.58 -29.42 -25.50
N ASP A 49 22.48 -30.37 -26.44
CA ASP A 49 22.94 -30.18 -27.80
C ASP A 49 21.78 -29.62 -28.65
N ARG A 50 21.81 -28.30 -28.92
CA ARG A 50 21.07 -27.48 -29.91
C ARG A 50 20.10 -26.44 -29.33
N CYS A 51 20.23 -25.21 -29.85
CA CYS A 51 19.29 -24.10 -29.64
C CYS A 51 18.00 -24.33 -30.45
N LEU A 52 16.85 -24.13 -29.82
CA LEU A 52 15.55 -24.11 -30.50
C LEU A 52 15.22 -22.68 -30.96
N SER A 53 14.99 -22.48 -32.25
CA SER A 53 14.32 -21.27 -32.76
C SER A 53 12.80 -21.50 -32.70
N VAL A 54 12.09 -20.71 -31.91
CA VAL A 54 10.62 -20.72 -31.89
C VAL A 54 10.11 -19.60 -32.78
N THR A 55 9.34 -19.94 -33.82
CA THR A 55 8.67 -18.98 -34.70
C THR A 55 7.31 -18.62 -34.09
N PRO A 56 6.99 -17.35 -33.81
CA PRO A 56 5.64 -16.96 -33.40
C PRO A 56 4.69 -17.01 -34.60
N ALA A 57 3.47 -17.51 -34.39
CA ALA A 57 2.39 -17.41 -35.36
C ALA A 57 1.93 -15.94 -35.49
N LYS A 58 1.72 -15.52 -36.75
CA LYS A 58 1.36 -14.17 -37.18
C LYS A 58 -0.04 -13.75 -36.70
N ALA A 59 -0.15 -12.61 -36.03
CA ALA A 59 -1.26 -11.66 -36.15
C ALA A 59 -0.66 -10.31 -36.59
N GLY A 60 -1.28 -9.67 -37.57
CA GLY A 60 -0.64 -8.67 -38.44
C GLY A 60 -0.36 -7.32 -37.78
N VAL A 61 0.78 -6.75 -38.13
CA VAL A 61 1.03 -5.38 -38.64
C VAL A 61 2.55 -5.27 -38.86
N GLN A 62 2.97 -4.79 -40.04
CA GLN A 62 4.38 -4.62 -40.42
C GLN A 62 4.90 -3.27 -39.96
N ILE A 63 5.92 -3.24 -39.10
CA ILE A 63 6.97 -2.20 -39.09
C ILE A 63 8.31 -2.89 -38.74
N GLU A 64 9.41 -2.46 -39.39
CA GLU A 64 10.72 -3.11 -39.50
C GLU A 64 11.40 -3.53 -38.18
N LYS A 65 12.01 -4.72 -38.20
CA LYS A 65 12.82 -5.29 -37.11
C LYS A 65 14.31 -5.11 -37.39
N THR A 66 15.02 -4.41 -36.51
CA THR A 66 16.46 -4.60 -36.32
C THR A 66 16.69 -5.65 -35.23
N TRP A 67 17.27 -6.79 -35.61
CA TRP A 67 17.64 -7.88 -34.71
C TRP A 67 19.06 -7.67 -34.18
N ILE A 68 19.27 -7.80 -32.86
CA ILE A 68 20.59 -8.03 -32.25
C ILE A 68 20.52 -9.38 -31.52
N PRO A 69 21.30 -10.40 -31.92
CA PRO A 69 21.36 -11.65 -31.17
C PRO A 69 22.32 -11.51 -29.99
N ALA A 70 21.82 -11.57 -28.76
CA ALA A 70 22.65 -11.82 -27.58
C ALA A 70 22.78 -13.33 -27.37
N CYS A 71 23.91 -13.89 -27.78
CA CYS A 71 24.39 -15.19 -27.31
C CYS A 71 25.71 -14.97 -26.57
N ALA A 72 25.85 -15.70 -25.46
CA ALA A 72 27.05 -15.93 -24.65
C ALA A 72 27.33 -14.97 -23.48
N GLY A 73 27.26 -15.57 -22.29
CA GLY A 73 27.79 -15.06 -21.02
C GLY A 73 27.53 -16.08 -19.92
N MET A 74 28.25 -17.22 -19.97
CA MET A 74 28.29 -18.16 -18.84
C MET A 74 28.86 -17.44 -17.61
N THR A 75 28.02 -17.11 -16.64
CA THR A 75 28.44 -16.82 -15.27
C THR A 75 27.99 -17.97 -14.38
N THR A 76 28.97 -18.74 -13.93
CA THR A 76 28.80 -19.76 -12.89
C THR A 76 28.50 -19.07 -11.56
N PHE A 77 27.25 -19.14 -11.11
CA PHE A 77 26.91 -18.85 -9.72
C PHE A 77 27.31 -20.05 -8.85
N GLU A 78 28.38 -19.90 -8.07
CA GLU A 78 28.64 -20.77 -6.93
C GLU A 78 27.97 -20.18 -5.68
N HIS A 79 27.42 -21.07 -4.84
CA HIS A 79 26.86 -20.85 -3.49
C HIS A 79 25.35 -20.58 -3.41
N GLY A 80 24.58 -21.67 -3.41
CA GLY A 80 23.27 -21.75 -2.77
C GLY A 80 23.16 -23.08 -2.04
N VAL A 81 23.46 -23.10 -0.74
CA VAL A 81 23.21 -24.28 0.12
C VAL A 81 22.05 -23.96 1.03
N ILE A 82 20.99 -24.75 0.86
CA ILE A 82 19.75 -24.80 1.64
C ILE A 82 20.09 -25.19 3.09
N LEU A 83 19.70 -24.36 4.06
CA LEU A 83 19.82 -24.63 5.49
C LEU A 83 18.40 -24.79 6.09
N LEU A 84 17.74 -25.88 5.71
CA LEU A 84 16.49 -26.34 6.32
C LEU A 84 16.85 -27.52 7.24
N GLY A 85 17.35 -27.24 8.46
CA GLY A 85 17.81 -28.32 9.34
C GLY A 85 18.20 -27.96 10.78
N THR A 86 18.23 -26.69 11.18
CA THR A 86 18.72 -26.28 12.51
C THR A 86 17.72 -25.55 13.40
N LEU A 87 16.44 -25.44 12.98
CA LEU A 87 15.42 -24.70 13.74
C LEU A 87 14.64 -25.54 14.77
N ILE A 88 14.84 -26.87 14.82
CA ILE A 88 14.04 -27.77 15.68
C ILE A 88 14.78 -28.19 16.97
N LEU A 89 16.06 -27.85 17.14
CA LEU A 89 16.83 -28.25 18.34
C LEU A 89 17.02 -27.16 19.41
N PHE A 90 16.50 -25.94 19.21
CA PHE A 90 16.69 -24.80 20.13
C PHE A 90 15.46 -24.42 20.96
N LEU A 91 14.33 -25.12 20.80
CA LEU A 91 13.06 -24.83 21.51
C LEU A 91 12.78 -25.74 22.72
N LEU A 92 13.75 -26.54 23.16
CA LEU A 92 13.60 -27.43 24.32
C LEU A 92 14.79 -27.33 25.27
N SER A 93 14.97 -26.19 25.94
CA SER A 93 15.70 -26.15 27.21
C SER A 93 15.59 -24.79 27.92
N SER A 94 14.92 -24.77 29.07
CA SER A 94 15.18 -23.87 30.19
C SER A 94 14.39 -24.36 31.42
N PRO A 95 14.78 -24.04 32.67
CA PRO A 95 16.10 -23.63 33.16
C PRO A 95 16.56 -24.46 34.39
N ALA A 96 17.83 -24.34 34.79
CA ALA A 96 18.28 -24.76 36.11
C ALA A 96 19.19 -23.70 36.74
N LEU A 97 18.86 -23.32 37.97
CA LEU A 97 19.59 -22.44 38.88
C LEU A 97 20.91 -23.07 39.36
N ALA A 98 21.93 -22.24 39.54
CA ALA A 98 22.99 -22.26 40.58
C ALA A 98 23.80 -20.95 40.39
N SER A 99 23.91 -19.99 41.31
CA SER A 99 24.56 -19.91 42.64
C SER A 99 26.07 -20.16 42.65
N GLU A 100 26.85 -19.08 42.73
CA GLU A 100 28.11 -18.88 43.51
C GLU A 100 28.64 -17.49 43.13
N GLU A 101 28.54 -16.50 44.02
CA GLU A 101 29.50 -16.13 45.07
C GLU A 101 30.64 -15.22 44.59
N ALA A 102 30.91 -14.24 45.46
CA ALA A 102 31.77 -13.10 45.25
C ALA A 102 33.25 -13.50 45.32
N ASP A 103 34.09 -12.78 44.59
CA ASP A 103 35.35 -12.31 45.17
C ASP A 103 35.82 -11.02 44.49
N SER A 104 36.32 -10.14 45.35
CA SER A 104 36.70 -8.75 45.13
C SER A 104 38.20 -8.58 45.29
N GLU A 105 38.86 -7.86 44.38
CA GLU A 105 40.08 -7.05 44.60
C GLU A 105 40.34 -6.28 43.29
N GLU A 106 39.91 -5.02 43.18
CA GLU A 106 40.63 -3.80 43.57
C GLU A 106 41.91 -3.54 42.76
N ALA A 107 41.78 -2.69 41.74
CA ALA A 107 42.85 -1.82 41.26
C ALA A 107 42.23 -0.50 40.81
N ALA A 108 42.24 0.46 41.73
CA ALA A 108 41.84 1.84 41.52
C ALA A 108 42.88 2.60 40.68
N THR A 109 42.41 3.34 39.68
CA THR A 109 43.04 4.59 39.22
C THR A 109 41.94 5.61 38.95
N THR A 110 41.86 6.57 39.85
CA THR A 110 41.16 7.86 39.81
C THR A 110 41.72 8.79 38.73
N ALA A 111 40.86 9.47 37.98
CA ALA A 111 41.02 10.89 37.61
C ALA A 111 39.74 11.43 36.93
N GLU A 112 39.10 12.41 37.60
CA GLU A 112 38.47 13.64 37.05
C GLU A 112 37.26 13.43 36.12
N ASP A 113 36.00 13.56 36.56
CA ASP A 113 35.27 14.77 36.99
C ASP A 113 35.50 16.00 36.09
N GLU A 114 34.97 15.94 34.86
CA GLU A 114 34.55 17.14 34.11
C GLU A 114 33.06 17.00 33.73
N SER A 115 32.22 17.40 34.67
CA SER A 115 30.90 17.95 34.40
C SER A 115 31.07 19.27 33.61
N THR A 116 31.02 19.21 32.28
CA THR A 116 30.71 20.38 31.46
C THR A 116 29.30 20.23 30.90
N ALA A 117 28.44 21.13 31.37
CA ALA A 117 27.14 21.42 30.83
C ALA A 117 27.27 21.83 29.36
N ASP A 118 27.04 20.89 28.45
CA ASP A 118 26.75 21.22 27.05
C ASP A 118 25.28 21.64 26.97
N GLY A 119 25.11 22.96 26.84
CA GLY A 119 23.80 23.58 26.67
C GLY A 119 23.01 22.91 25.56
N GLU A 120 21.76 22.59 25.89
CA GLU A 120 20.70 22.27 24.93
C GLU A 120 20.77 23.27 23.76
N LYS A 121 21.28 22.80 22.61
CA LYS A 121 21.00 23.48 21.35
C LYS A 121 19.48 23.41 21.16
N PRO A 122 18.82 24.52 20.83
CA PRO A 122 17.43 24.50 20.39
C PRO A 122 17.29 23.45 19.30
N VAL A 123 16.18 22.71 19.30
CA VAL A 123 15.80 21.86 18.16
C VAL A 123 15.83 22.77 16.93
N GLU A 124 16.86 22.60 16.09
CA GLU A 124 16.94 23.31 14.82
C GLU A 124 15.66 23.00 14.03
N PRO A 125 15.02 24.01 13.42
CA PRO A 125 13.97 23.73 12.44
C PRO A 125 14.54 22.74 11.42
N ALA A 126 13.72 21.76 11.03
CA ALA A 126 14.14 20.73 10.07
C ALA A 126 14.91 21.38 8.93
N ALA A 127 16.18 20.98 8.76
CA ALA A 127 17.08 21.59 7.78
C ALA A 127 16.38 21.69 6.42
N HIS A 128 16.53 22.84 5.74
CA HIS A 128 16.02 23.03 4.39
C HIS A 128 16.45 21.84 3.52
N PRO A 129 15.59 21.35 2.60
CA PRO A 129 16.03 20.34 1.66
C PRO A 129 17.26 20.88 0.94
N GLU A 130 18.37 20.12 0.96
CA GLU A 130 19.60 20.55 0.31
C GLU A 130 19.33 20.90 -1.16
N ASP A 131 19.94 21.99 -1.63
CA ASP A 131 19.87 22.42 -3.02
C ASP A 131 20.32 21.29 -3.95
N GLY A 132 19.56 21.07 -5.02
CA GLY A 132 19.88 20.10 -6.06
C GLY A 132 18.84 19.00 -6.22
N PHE A 133 19.27 17.92 -6.87
CA PHE A 133 18.43 16.77 -7.20
C PHE A 133 18.27 15.85 -5.97
N HIS A 134 17.04 15.45 -5.70
CA HIS A 134 16.71 14.43 -4.72
C HIS A 134 16.05 13.23 -5.38
N PHE A 135 16.45 12.04 -4.93
CA PHE A 135 15.81 10.78 -5.26
C PHE A 135 15.27 10.16 -3.98
N GLY A 136 14.02 9.72 -4.03
CA GLY A 136 13.39 8.95 -2.97
C GLY A 136 12.69 7.72 -3.53
N THR A 137 12.47 6.72 -2.70
CA THR A 137 11.68 5.56 -3.08
C THR A 137 10.98 4.95 -1.88
N TYR A 138 9.77 4.48 -2.09
CA TYR A 138 9.07 3.56 -1.21
C TYR A 138 8.67 2.34 -2.02
N GLY A 139 8.72 1.15 -1.43
CA GLY A 139 8.17 -0.01 -2.12
C GLY A 139 8.09 -1.26 -1.28
N ARG A 140 7.35 -2.21 -1.83
CA ARG A 140 7.20 -3.57 -1.32
C ARG A 140 7.16 -4.54 -2.48
N VAL A 141 7.73 -5.72 -2.27
CA VAL A 141 7.64 -6.85 -3.18
C VAL A 141 7.58 -8.13 -2.39
N GLN A 142 6.84 -9.12 -2.89
CA GLN A 142 6.75 -10.41 -2.26
C GLN A 142 6.65 -11.55 -3.27
N ALA A 143 7.18 -12.70 -2.88
CA ALA A 143 6.80 -13.99 -3.43
C ALA A 143 6.00 -14.73 -2.35
N SER A 144 4.81 -15.24 -2.69
CA SER A 144 3.92 -15.89 -1.72
C SER A 144 3.33 -17.20 -2.23
N SER A 145 2.80 -18.01 -1.30
CA SER A 145 2.00 -19.20 -1.59
C SER A 145 0.96 -19.45 -0.50
N ASP A 146 -0.14 -20.09 -0.87
CA ASP A 146 -1.17 -20.62 0.03
C ASP A 146 -0.94 -22.09 0.44
N PHE A 147 0.15 -22.72 -0.02
CA PHE A 147 0.47 -24.15 0.07
C PHE A 147 -0.39 -25.10 -0.78
N ASP A 148 -1.40 -24.60 -1.48
CA ASP A 148 -2.26 -25.37 -2.41
C ASP A 148 -1.92 -25.09 -3.88
N GLY A 149 -0.81 -24.40 -4.13
CA GLY A 149 -0.29 -24.10 -5.46
C GLY A 149 -0.82 -22.79 -6.04
N ARG A 150 -1.47 -21.94 -5.23
CA ARG A 150 -1.83 -20.56 -5.59
C ARG A 150 -0.88 -19.58 -4.89
N LEU A 151 -0.97 -18.31 -5.29
CA LEU A 151 -0.39 -17.23 -4.51
C LEU A 151 -1.09 -17.16 -3.15
N GLY A 152 -0.36 -16.69 -2.14
CA GLY A 152 -0.98 -16.35 -0.87
C GLY A 152 -1.85 -15.11 -1.06
N ASP A 153 -3.15 -15.27 -0.83
CA ASP A 153 -4.15 -14.21 -0.97
C ASP A 153 -4.48 -13.54 0.36
N ASN A 154 -4.93 -12.30 0.28
CA ASN A 154 -5.41 -11.55 1.42
C ASN A 154 -6.83 -11.99 1.81
N THR A 155 -7.08 -12.19 3.10
CA THR A 155 -8.39 -12.58 3.65
C THR A 155 -9.12 -11.41 4.33
N ASN A 156 -8.79 -10.16 3.98
CA ASN A 156 -9.42 -8.98 4.56
C ASN A 156 -10.90 -8.87 4.13
N ILE A 157 -11.76 -8.45 5.06
CA ILE A 157 -13.22 -8.34 4.86
C ILE A 157 -13.78 -6.93 5.13
N VAL A 158 -12.89 -5.97 5.41
CA VAL A 158 -13.20 -4.57 5.72
C VAL A 158 -12.49 -3.65 4.72
N ALA A 159 -12.93 -2.39 4.61
CA ALA A 159 -12.36 -1.46 3.63
C ALA A 159 -10.85 -1.24 3.78
N HIS A 160 -10.33 -1.22 5.01
CA HIS A 160 -8.90 -1.04 5.31
C HIS A 160 -8.38 -2.15 6.23
N GLY A 161 -8.15 -3.34 5.67
CA GLY A 161 -7.67 -4.48 6.46
C GLY A 161 -6.16 -4.46 6.76
N ALA A 162 -5.65 -5.53 7.37
CA ALA A 162 -4.22 -5.62 7.69
C ALA A 162 -3.36 -5.66 6.42
N ARG A 163 -2.28 -4.86 6.39
CA ARG A 163 -1.45 -4.66 5.19
C ARG A 163 -0.41 -5.74 4.92
N LEU A 164 -0.20 -6.67 5.86
CA LEU A 164 0.97 -7.57 5.86
C LEU A 164 1.08 -8.42 4.58
N MET A 165 -0.03 -8.68 3.89
CA MET A 165 -0.09 -9.53 2.70
C MET A 165 -0.30 -8.74 1.39
N GLU A 166 -0.15 -7.41 1.43
CA GLU A 166 -0.35 -6.57 0.24
C GLU A 166 0.64 -6.89 -0.87
N GLY A 167 0.15 -6.78 -2.10
CA GLY A 167 0.91 -7.09 -3.30
C GLY A 167 2.05 -6.09 -3.60
N PRO A 168 2.86 -6.39 -4.62
CA PRO A 168 3.96 -5.54 -5.05
C PRO A 168 3.51 -4.11 -5.40
N TYR A 169 4.31 -3.13 -4.98
CA TYR A 169 4.09 -1.71 -5.21
C TYR A 169 5.40 -0.95 -5.08
N VAL A 170 5.62 0.07 -5.90
CA VAL A 170 6.77 0.97 -5.74
C VAL A 170 6.42 2.40 -6.13
N GLU A 171 6.90 3.36 -5.35
CA GLU A 171 6.98 4.78 -5.63
C GLU A 171 8.44 5.18 -5.89
N LEU A 172 8.64 5.98 -6.93
CA LEU A 172 9.91 6.61 -7.28
C LEU A 172 9.71 8.12 -7.27
N ASP A 173 10.39 8.78 -6.34
CA ASP A 173 10.36 10.22 -6.15
C ASP A 173 11.58 10.85 -6.84
N PHE A 174 11.32 11.80 -7.72
CA PHE A 174 12.32 12.63 -8.37
C PHE A 174 11.98 14.08 -8.07
N GLY A 175 12.91 14.83 -7.52
CA GLY A 175 12.69 16.25 -7.47
C GLY A 175 13.94 17.07 -7.37
N TYR A 176 13.72 18.37 -7.35
CA TYR A 176 14.78 19.35 -7.43
C TYR A 176 14.41 20.53 -6.54
N THR A 177 15.32 20.90 -5.64
CA THR A 177 15.16 22.07 -4.77
C THR A 177 16.21 23.11 -5.14
N LYS A 178 15.83 24.38 -5.14
CA LYS A 178 16.75 25.50 -5.36
C LYS A 178 16.36 26.69 -4.50
N HIS A 179 17.33 27.24 -3.79
CA HIS A 179 17.21 28.52 -3.10
C HIS A 179 18.01 29.60 -3.84
N THR A 180 17.51 30.83 -3.81
CA THR A 180 18.22 32.04 -4.23
C THR A 180 19.01 32.65 -3.08
N ASP A 181 19.81 33.68 -3.36
CA ASP A 181 20.66 34.33 -2.34
C ASP A 181 19.86 35.03 -1.22
N ASP A 182 18.60 35.38 -1.49
CA ASP A 182 17.63 35.94 -0.55
C ASP A 182 16.71 34.88 0.09
N ASP A 183 17.11 33.60 0.03
CA ASP A 183 16.46 32.43 0.65
C ASP A 183 15.11 32.02 0.05
N PHE A 184 14.66 32.67 -1.02
CA PHE A 184 13.47 32.21 -1.75
C PHE A 184 13.70 30.81 -2.32
N GLY A 185 12.90 29.86 -1.84
CA GLY A 185 13.03 28.44 -2.15
C GLY A 185 11.98 27.98 -3.15
N VAL A 186 12.42 27.18 -4.14
CA VAL A 186 11.55 26.50 -5.10
C VAL A 186 11.85 25.00 -5.09
N ARG A 187 10.81 24.18 -4.98
CA ARG A 187 10.88 22.73 -5.08
C ARG A 187 9.95 22.22 -6.16
N VAL A 188 10.42 21.30 -7.00
CA VAL A 188 9.58 20.50 -7.90
C VAL A 188 9.68 19.05 -7.51
N LEU A 189 8.55 18.35 -7.44
CA LEU A 189 8.49 16.92 -7.12
C LEU A 189 7.64 16.17 -8.15
N THR A 190 8.17 15.04 -8.60
CA THR A 190 7.51 14.04 -9.45
C THR A 190 7.54 12.69 -8.73
N THR A 191 6.39 12.04 -8.56
CA THR A 191 6.30 10.68 -8.01
C THR A 191 5.66 9.75 -9.03
N LEU A 192 6.41 8.74 -9.47
CA LEU A 192 5.88 7.64 -10.29
C LEU A 192 5.53 6.46 -9.39
N ALA A 193 4.33 5.92 -9.54
CA ALA A 193 3.92 4.70 -8.86
C ALA A 193 3.68 3.56 -9.84
N LEU A 194 4.21 2.39 -9.55
CA LEU A 194 4.04 1.18 -10.34
C LEU A 194 3.22 0.17 -9.53
N PHE A 195 2.18 -0.38 -10.16
CA PHE A 195 1.18 -1.23 -9.51
C PHE A 195 1.08 -2.60 -10.15
N GLY A 196 0.82 -3.62 -9.34
CA GLY A 196 0.40 -4.94 -9.82
C GLY A 196 1.54 -5.95 -9.87
N ASP A 197 1.28 -7.05 -10.57
CA ASP A 197 2.22 -8.15 -10.67
C ASP A 197 3.48 -7.77 -11.46
N VAL A 198 4.60 -8.38 -11.09
CA VAL A 198 5.89 -8.15 -11.75
C VAL A 198 6.07 -9.10 -12.94
N LEU A 199 6.79 -8.64 -13.97
CA LEU A 199 7.12 -9.41 -15.18
C LEU A 199 7.60 -10.84 -14.91
N HIS A 200 8.42 -11.04 -13.88
CA HIS A 200 8.99 -12.37 -13.55
C HIS A 200 7.94 -13.35 -13.00
N TYR A 201 6.75 -12.88 -12.64
CA TYR A 201 5.64 -13.71 -12.19
C TYR A 201 4.67 -14.02 -13.35
N THR A 202 4.22 -13.00 -14.10
CA THR A 202 3.18 -13.16 -15.14
C THR A 202 3.73 -13.36 -16.55
N GLY A 203 4.95 -12.90 -16.82
CA GLY A 203 5.48 -12.75 -18.17
C GLY A 203 4.91 -11.55 -18.95
N GLU A 204 4.04 -10.75 -18.33
CA GLU A 204 3.47 -9.54 -18.92
C GLU A 204 4.43 -8.35 -18.78
N VAL A 205 4.64 -7.62 -19.88
CA VAL A 205 5.53 -6.46 -19.94
C VAL A 205 4.79 -5.15 -19.70
N GLU A 206 3.47 -5.13 -19.92
CA GLU A 206 2.64 -3.98 -19.64
C GLU A 206 2.46 -3.82 -18.12
N GLN A 207 2.88 -2.66 -17.60
CA GLN A 207 2.71 -2.28 -16.20
C GLN A 207 1.80 -1.06 -16.09
N LEU A 208 0.92 -1.07 -15.10
CA LEU A 208 0.18 0.14 -14.74
C LEU A 208 1.13 1.11 -14.01
N ILE A 209 1.32 2.30 -14.61
CA ILE A 209 2.12 3.38 -14.05
C ILE A 209 1.21 4.58 -13.81
N ALA A 210 1.23 5.14 -12.60
CA ALA A 210 0.55 6.39 -12.28
C ALA A 210 1.54 7.50 -11.94
N LEU A 211 1.29 8.69 -12.47
CA LEU A 211 1.95 9.92 -12.04
C LEU A 211 1.18 10.48 -10.83
N ARG A 212 1.67 10.19 -9.62
CA ARG A 212 0.94 10.48 -8.37
C ARG A 212 1.20 11.88 -7.81
N ASN A 213 2.42 12.37 -7.97
CA ASN A 213 2.78 13.76 -7.71
C ASN A 213 3.41 14.35 -8.97
N LEU A 214 3.00 15.57 -9.29
CA LEU A 214 3.67 16.47 -10.21
C LEU A 214 3.28 17.89 -9.78
N TYR A 215 4.08 18.49 -8.91
CA TYR A 215 3.80 19.84 -8.40
C TYR A 215 5.08 20.64 -8.19
N ALA A 216 4.91 21.96 -8.16
CA ALA A 216 5.91 22.91 -7.69
C ALA A 216 5.44 23.52 -6.36
N GLU A 217 6.37 23.79 -5.46
CA GLU A 217 6.17 24.43 -4.17
C GLU A 217 7.19 25.55 -4.01
N VAL A 218 6.75 26.68 -3.44
CA VAL A 218 7.60 27.83 -3.14
C VAL A 218 7.50 28.19 -1.67
N GLU A 219 8.61 28.64 -1.10
CA GLU A 219 8.72 29.09 0.28
C GLU A 219 9.61 30.34 0.41
N HIS A 220 9.52 31.03 1.55
CA HIS A 220 10.29 32.23 1.90
C HIS A 220 10.16 33.42 0.92
N PHE A 221 9.07 33.52 0.16
CA PHE A 221 8.75 34.71 -0.64
C PHE A 221 8.16 35.87 0.19
N LEU A 222 7.91 35.63 1.49
CA LEU A 222 7.49 36.60 2.50
C LEU A 222 8.29 36.33 3.79
N PRO A 223 8.42 37.33 4.71
CA PRO A 223 9.07 37.15 6.01
C PRO A 223 8.17 36.38 7.01
N THR A 224 7.60 35.28 6.55
CA THR A 224 6.74 34.35 7.30
C THR A 224 6.98 32.94 6.76
N ASP A 225 6.72 31.90 7.54
CA ASP A 225 6.85 30.51 7.10
C ASP A 225 5.66 30.07 6.23
N LEU A 226 5.43 30.81 5.14
CA LEU A 226 4.36 30.57 4.18
C LEU A 226 4.90 29.75 3.01
N ARG A 227 4.22 28.64 2.72
CA ARG A 227 4.47 27.75 1.60
C ARG A 227 3.27 27.71 0.69
N VAL A 228 3.50 27.73 -0.62
CA VAL A 228 2.44 27.64 -1.63
C VAL A 228 2.82 26.58 -2.64
N TRP A 229 1.89 25.71 -3.00
CA TRP A 229 2.11 24.68 -4.01
C TRP A 229 1.00 24.67 -5.05
N ILE A 230 1.35 24.26 -6.28
CA ILE A 230 0.43 24.09 -7.41
C ILE A 230 0.84 22.83 -8.19
N GLY A 231 -0.14 21.98 -8.51
CA GLY A 231 0.03 20.80 -9.36
C GLY A 231 -0.85 19.61 -8.93
N SER A 232 -0.47 18.42 -9.36
CA SER A 232 -1.03 17.16 -8.88
C SER A 232 -0.29 16.74 -7.61
N ARG A 233 -1.00 16.56 -6.50
CA ARG A 233 -0.39 16.22 -5.21
C ARG A 233 -1.23 15.22 -4.44
N MET A 234 -0.54 14.23 -3.86
CA MET A 234 -1.04 13.44 -2.75
C MET A 234 -1.01 14.31 -1.48
N TYR A 235 -2.14 14.91 -1.14
CA TYR A 235 -2.30 15.75 0.04
C TYR A 235 -2.77 14.89 1.21
N ARG A 236 -1.83 14.47 2.05
CA ARG A 236 -2.03 13.47 3.11
C ARG A 236 -1.51 13.93 4.46
N GLY A 237 -2.19 13.50 5.52
CA GLY A 237 -1.73 13.62 6.90
C GLY A 237 -1.17 12.32 7.45
N ASP A 238 -1.30 12.13 8.77
CA ASP A 238 -0.86 10.93 9.47
C ASP A 238 -1.70 9.70 9.07
N ASP A 239 -1.06 8.53 9.02
CA ASP A 239 -1.67 7.25 8.68
C ASP A 239 -1.75 6.29 9.87
N VAL A 240 -2.56 5.24 9.68
CA VAL A 240 -2.53 4.02 10.47
C VAL A 240 -1.68 3.02 9.71
N TYR A 241 -0.36 3.04 9.97
CA TYR A 241 0.63 2.29 9.20
C TYR A 241 0.25 0.82 8.96
N LEU A 242 -0.23 0.08 9.97
CA LEU A 242 -0.58 -1.35 9.86
C LEU A 242 -1.76 -1.63 8.92
N LEU A 243 -2.52 -0.61 8.55
CA LEU A 243 -3.74 -0.68 7.74
C LEU A 243 -3.59 0.04 6.39
N ASP A 244 -2.43 0.66 6.12
CA ASP A 244 -2.18 1.50 4.93
C ASP A 244 -3.32 2.52 4.70
N PHE A 245 -3.77 3.15 5.78
CA PHE A 245 -5.00 3.95 5.83
C PHE A 245 -4.78 5.33 6.43
N TRP A 246 -5.26 6.37 5.75
CA TRP A 246 -5.21 7.77 6.19
C TRP A 246 -6.62 8.21 6.65
N PRO A 247 -6.89 8.29 7.96
CA PRO A 247 -8.27 8.43 8.45
C PRO A 247 -8.89 9.81 8.30
N LEU A 248 -8.09 10.87 8.11
CA LEU A 248 -8.55 12.25 8.18
C LEU A 248 -8.40 12.99 6.84
N ASP A 249 -7.17 13.27 6.43
CA ASP A 249 -6.80 13.96 5.20
C ASP A 249 -6.08 13.02 4.24
N ASN A 250 -6.80 12.57 3.21
CA ASN A 250 -6.28 11.72 2.12
C ASN A 250 -6.83 12.21 0.79
N LEU A 251 -6.31 13.32 0.29
CA LEU A 251 -6.81 13.98 -0.90
C LEU A 251 -5.78 13.94 -2.02
N ASN A 252 -6.02 13.12 -3.03
CA ASN A 252 -5.24 13.11 -4.25
C ASN A 252 -5.95 14.00 -5.28
N THR A 253 -5.41 15.20 -5.54
CA THR A 253 -6.09 16.20 -6.39
C THR A 253 -5.14 16.93 -7.31
N TYR A 254 -5.70 17.50 -8.39
CA TYR A 254 -5.04 18.49 -9.23
C TYR A 254 -5.50 19.89 -8.82
N GLY A 255 -4.58 20.71 -8.31
CA GLY A 255 -4.95 22.01 -7.73
C GLY A 255 -3.78 22.73 -7.08
N GLY A 256 -4.02 23.30 -5.90
CA GLY A 256 -2.99 24.00 -5.14
C GLY A 256 -3.36 24.14 -3.67
N GLY A 257 -2.41 24.64 -2.88
CA GLY A 257 -2.63 24.87 -1.47
C GLY A 257 -1.60 25.79 -0.86
N VAL A 258 -1.92 26.22 0.36
CA VAL A 258 -1.14 27.13 1.17
C VAL A 258 -0.93 26.48 2.53
N GLN A 259 0.29 26.54 3.04
CA GLN A 259 0.61 26.18 4.41
C GLN A 259 1.32 27.34 5.08
N TRP A 260 0.91 27.66 6.30
CA TRP A 260 1.58 28.63 7.15
C TRP A 260 1.92 27.98 8.48
N ASP A 261 3.16 28.13 8.93
CA ASP A 261 3.64 27.72 10.23
C ASP A 261 3.97 28.96 11.09
N GLY A 262 3.61 28.95 12.37
CA GLY A 262 3.94 30.05 13.27
C GLY A 262 3.34 29.93 14.67
N TYR A 263 4.11 30.31 15.69
CA TYR A 263 3.67 30.31 17.10
C TYR A 263 3.12 28.95 17.61
N GLY A 264 3.67 27.83 17.13
CA GLY A 264 3.18 26.49 17.46
C GLY A 264 1.87 26.11 16.75
N LEU A 265 1.43 26.90 15.77
CA LEU A 265 0.27 26.61 14.94
C LEU A 265 0.72 26.35 13.50
N ARG A 266 0.05 25.38 12.86
CA ARG A 266 0.11 25.15 11.42
C ARG A 266 -1.29 25.31 10.85
N PHE A 267 -1.42 26.21 9.89
CA PHE A 267 -2.64 26.38 9.10
C PHE A 267 -2.39 25.86 7.69
N GLN A 268 -3.32 25.08 7.17
CA GLN A 268 -3.25 24.56 5.82
C GLN A 268 -4.60 24.76 5.13
N TRP A 269 -4.57 25.28 3.92
CA TRP A 269 -5.72 25.39 3.04
C TRP A 269 -5.38 24.76 1.70
N HIS A 270 -6.30 24.02 1.13
CA HIS A 270 -6.14 23.31 -0.14
C HIS A 270 -7.40 23.44 -0.98
N MET A 271 -7.23 23.56 -2.29
CA MET A 271 -8.30 23.49 -3.27
C MET A 271 -7.82 22.73 -4.50
N GLY A 272 -8.61 21.76 -4.96
CA GLY A 272 -8.30 21.00 -6.16
C GLY A 272 -9.54 20.38 -6.79
N VAL A 273 -9.34 19.81 -7.98
CA VAL A 273 -10.40 19.14 -8.74
C VAL A 273 -10.04 17.69 -9.02
N ASN A 274 -11.08 16.86 -9.08
CA ASN A 274 -11.05 15.50 -9.57
C ASN A 274 -12.07 15.33 -10.70
N ARG A 275 -11.81 14.38 -11.60
CA ARG A 275 -12.75 13.98 -12.64
C ARG A 275 -13.24 12.57 -12.38
N LEU A 276 -14.54 12.41 -12.19
CA LEU A 276 -15.18 11.11 -12.04
C LEU A 276 -15.35 10.45 -13.41
N LEU A 277 -14.79 9.25 -13.59
CA LEU A 277 -14.75 8.56 -14.88
C LEU A 277 -16.00 7.70 -15.09
N ASN A 278 -17.15 8.34 -15.33
CA ASN A 278 -18.36 7.65 -15.77
C ASN A 278 -19.16 8.50 -16.77
N LYS A 279 -20.11 7.86 -17.47
CA LYS A 279 -20.97 8.53 -18.47
C LYS A 279 -21.82 9.68 -17.89
N ASN A 280 -22.02 9.72 -16.57
CA ASN A 280 -22.74 10.79 -15.87
C ASN A 280 -21.85 11.98 -15.47
N ASN A 281 -20.54 11.93 -15.72
CA ASN A 281 -19.59 12.98 -15.33
C ASN A 281 -18.64 13.37 -16.46
N LEU A 282 -18.30 12.45 -17.37
CA LEU A 282 -17.51 12.72 -18.55
C LEU A 282 -18.20 12.11 -19.76
N ARG A 283 -18.42 12.93 -20.80
CA ARG A 283 -18.85 12.46 -22.11
C ARG A 283 -18.00 13.11 -23.19
N THR A 284 -17.58 12.26 -24.11
CA THR A 284 -16.89 12.61 -25.32
C THR A 284 -17.63 12.02 -26.51
N ILE A 285 -17.58 12.70 -27.65
CA ILE A 285 -18.11 12.18 -28.91
C ILE A 285 -17.02 12.24 -29.98
N GLN A 286 -17.01 11.24 -30.85
CA GLN A 286 -16.12 11.22 -32.00
C GLN A 286 -16.72 12.08 -33.10
N THR A 287 -15.95 13.04 -33.58
CA THR A 287 -16.35 13.87 -34.72
C THR A 287 -16.09 13.13 -36.04
N PRO A 288 -16.92 13.33 -37.07
CA PRO A 288 -16.71 12.69 -38.37
C PRO A 288 -15.33 13.01 -38.94
N ALA A 289 -14.69 12.02 -39.57
CA ALA A 289 -13.35 12.13 -40.15
C ALA A 289 -13.17 13.29 -41.15
N THR A 290 -14.27 13.81 -41.71
CA THR A 290 -14.32 14.99 -42.58
C THR A 290 -13.74 16.25 -41.93
N PHE A 291 -13.76 16.35 -40.59
CA PHE A 291 -13.18 17.47 -39.83
C PHE A 291 -11.84 17.13 -39.17
N GLY A 292 -11.24 15.98 -39.53
CA GLY A 292 -10.23 15.30 -38.71
C GLY A 292 -10.97 14.48 -37.66
N ALA A 293 -10.77 13.16 -37.63
CA ALA A 293 -11.37 12.33 -36.59
C ALA A 293 -10.79 12.79 -35.24
N ASP A 294 -11.59 13.53 -34.48
CA ASP A 294 -11.19 14.10 -33.20
C ASP A 294 -12.27 13.82 -32.16
N GLU A 295 -11.84 13.64 -30.93
CA GLU A 295 -12.71 13.35 -29.79
C GLU A 295 -13.01 14.67 -29.07
N ILE A 296 -14.27 15.10 -29.09
CA ILE A 296 -14.69 16.33 -28.42
C ILE A 296 -15.42 16.03 -27.11
N THR A 297 -15.01 16.68 -26.02
CA THR A 297 -15.71 16.62 -24.74
C THR A 297 -16.98 17.46 -24.80
N VAL A 298 -18.13 16.82 -24.62
CA VAL A 298 -19.46 17.48 -24.64
C VAL A 298 -20.02 17.70 -23.23
N MET A 299 -19.52 16.97 -22.23
CA MET A 299 -19.85 17.20 -20.83
C MET A 299 -18.66 16.81 -19.96
N GLU A 300 -18.28 17.70 -19.05
CA GLU A 300 -17.29 17.42 -18.00
C GLU A 300 -17.73 18.06 -16.69
N ARG A 301 -18.08 17.22 -15.72
CA ARG A 301 -18.43 17.62 -14.35
C ARG A 301 -17.24 17.38 -13.46
N GLN A 302 -16.45 18.42 -13.22
CA GLN A 302 -15.31 18.35 -12.32
C GLN A 302 -15.79 18.47 -10.87
N LYS A 303 -15.39 17.50 -10.04
CA LYS A 303 -15.63 17.53 -8.61
C LYS A 303 -14.59 18.46 -7.96
N LEU A 304 -15.05 19.58 -7.44
CA LEU A 304 -14.25 20.50 -6.63
C LEU A 304 -14.14 19.96 -5.21
N ILE A 305 -12.94 20.03 -4.66
CA ILE A 305 -12.62 19.68 -3.28
C ILE A 305 -11.82 20.83 -2.67
N THR A 306 -12.23 21.29 -1.50
CA THR A 306 -11.49 22.29 -0.72
C THR A 306 -11.41 21.84 0.73
N SER A 307 -10.26 22.04 1.37
CA SER A 307 -10.02 21.61 2.75
C SER A 307 -9.28 22.66 3.56
N LEU A 308 -9.52 22.63 4.87
CA LEU A 308 -8.93 23.50 5.88
C LEU A 308 -8.46 22.66 7.05
N LYS A 309 -7.19 22.81 7.44
CA LYS A 309 -6.62 22.13 8.62
C LYS A 309 -5.89 23.15 9.50
N ALA A 310 -6.21 23.14 10.78
CA ALA A 310 -5.49 23.90 11.80
C ALA A 310 -4.93 22.92 12.82
N THR A 311 -3.61 22.96 13.02
CA THR A 311 -2.90 22.06 13.94
C THR A 311 -2.13 22.87 14.96
N TYR A 312 -2.33 22.57 16.24
CA TYR A 312 -1.57 23.12 17.35
C TYR A 312 -0.57 22.09 17.85
N PHE A 313 0.68 22.53 18.07
CA PHE A 313 1.77 21.73 18.61
C PHE A 313 2.21 22.30 19.96
N ALA A 314 2.29 21.43 20.95
CA ALA A 314 2.84 21.72 22.27
C ALA A 314 3.98 20.73 22.56
N PHE A 315 5.22 21.21 22.52
CA PHE A 315 6.41 20.40 22.75
C PHE A 315 6.75 20.35 24.24
N LYS A 316 7.21 19.18 24.70
CA LYS A 316 7.65 18.97 26.09
C LYS A 316 6.64 19.49 27.13
N VAL A 317 5.34 19.19 26.95
CA VAL A 317 4.29 19.49 27.95
C VAL A 317 4.54 18.76 29.28
N ALA A 318 5.29 17.66 29.22
CA ALA A 318 6.04 17.09 30.32
C ALA A 318 7.43 16.69 29.79
N GLU A 319 8.35 16.28 30.68
CA GLU A 319 9.76 15.96 30.34
C GLU A 319 9.90 15.01 29.13
N LYS A 320 8.96 14.08 28.99
CA LYS A 320 8.92 13.07 27.92
C LYS A 320 7.54 13.01 27.27
N LEU A 321 6.94 14.15 26.98
CA LEU A 321 5.64 14.16 26.32
C LEU A 321 5.45 15.43 25.51
N SER A 322 5.10 15.26 24.25
CA SER A 322 4.68 16.31 23.34
C SER A 322 3.28 16.00 22.81
N LEU A 323 2.53 17.03 22.41
CA LEU A 323 1.12 16.95 22.03
C LEU A 323 0.83 17.72 20.74
N LYS A 324 -0.08 17.18 19.94
CA LYS A 324 -0.60 17.75 18.69
C LYS A 324 -2.11 17.66 18.71
N ALA A 325 -2.79 18.75 18.38
CA ALA A 325 -4.24 18.77 18.21
C ALA A 325 -4.57 19.38 16.85
N SER A 326 -5.27 18.65 15.99
CA SER A 326 -5.70 19.13 14.67
C SER A 326 -7.22 19.20 14.59
N LEU A 327 -7.72 20.26 13.96
CA LEU A 327 -9.09 20.40 13.48
C LEU A 327 -9.07 20.44 11.96
N TYR A 328 -10.02 19.73 11.35
CA TYR A 328 -10.10 19.54 9.91
C TYR A 328 -11.52 19.75 9.40
N GLY A 329 -11.64 20.43 8.26
CA GLY A 329 -12.88 20.57 7.51
C GLY A 329 -12.61 20.42 6.02
N GLU A 330 -13.53 19.79 5.30
CA GLU A 330 -13.45 19.58 3.85
C GLU A 330 -14.84 19.73 3.23
N PHE A 331 -14.90 20.24 2.01
CA PHE A 331 -16.12 20.44 1.25
C PHE A 331 -15.95 19.93 -0.18
N HIS A 332 -16.93 19.16 -0.63
CA HIS A 332 -17.03 18.60 -1.97
C HIS A 332 -18.19 19.25 -2.73
N HIS A 333 -17.95 19.59 -3.99
CA HIS A 333 -18.99 20.07 -4.89
C HIS A 333 -18.87 19.43 -6.27
N LEU A 334 -19.98 18.90 -6.78
CA LEU A 334 -20.13 18.42 -8.14
C LEU A 334 -21.21 19.27 -8.82
N PRO A 335 -20.91 19.95 -9.95
CA PRO A 335 -21.87 20.82 -10.61
C PRO A 335 -23.00 20.01 -11.28
N THR A 336 -24.07 20.70 -11.70
CA THR A 336 -25.11 20.10 -12.56
C THR A 336 -24.51 19.65 -13.90
N GLY A 337 -25.23 18.79 -14.61
CA GLY A 337 -24.95 18.47 -16.00
C GLY A 337 -26.20 17.99 -16.73
N GLU A 338 -26.09 17.80 -18.03
CA GLU A 338 -27.17 17.24 -18.85
C GLU A 338 -26.66 15.98 -19.53
N TYR A 339 -27.41 14.89 -19.38
CA TYR A 339 -27.16 13.64 -20.07
C TYR A 339 -28.12 13.51 -21.24
N GLU A 340 -27.59 13.46 -22.46
CA GLU A 340 -28.33 13.14 -23.68
C GLU A 340 -27.98 11.71 -24.09
N TYR A 341 -28.95 10.93 -24.59
CA TYR A 341 -28.63 9.59 -25.08
C TYR A 341 -27.64 9.64 -26.24
N SER A 342 -26.66 8.74 -26.21
CA SER A 342 -25.76 8.51 -27.34
C SER A 342 -26.38 7.54 -28.35
N ASP A 343 -25.83 7.47 -29.57
CA ASP A 343 -26.22 6.47 -30.57
C ASP A 343 -26.08 5.03 -30.05
N GLU A 344 -25.14 4.77 -29.13
CA GLU A 344 -24.99 3.48 -28.45
C GLU A 344 -26.17 3.18 -27.51
N ASP A 345 -26.63 4.18 -26.76
CA ASP A 345 -27.80 4.03 -25.89
C ASP A 345 -29.05 3.76 -26.75
N ALA A 346 -29.14 4.44 -27.90
CA ALA A 346 -30.23 4.22 -28.84
C ALA A 346 -30.25 2.78 -29.39
N ALA A 347 -29.09 2.22 -29.73
CA ALA A 347 -28.96 0.83 -30.16
C ALA A 347 -29.36 -0.17 -29.04
N TYR A 348 -29.04 0.14 -27.78
CA TYR A 348 -29.50 -0.66 -26.63
C TYR A 348 -31.04 -0.63 -26.51
N PHE A 349 -31.66 0.55 -26.57
CA PHE A 349 -33.12 0.65 -26.49
C PHE A 349 -33.82 -0.04 -27.68
N GLU A 350 -33.28 0.08 -28.89
CA GLU A 350 -33.77 -0.63 -30.08
C GLU A 350 -33.76 -2.16 -29.88
N GLN A 351 -32.69 -2.71 -29.28
CA GLN A 351 -32.60 -4.14 -28.96
C GLN A 351 -33.76 -4.65 -28.09
N PHE A 352 -34.29 -3.79 -27.21
CA PHE A 352 -35.41 -4.11 -26.32
C PHE A 352 -36.76 -3.58 -26.85
N GLY A 353 -36.81 -3.03 -28.06
CA GLY A 353 -38.02 -2.48 -28.66
C GLY A 353 -38.57 -1.24 -27.93
N LEU A 354 -37.69 -0.51 -27.23
CA LEU A 354 -38.02 0.73 -26.55
C LEU A 354 -37.81 1.90 -27.52
N GLU A 355 -38.84 2.73 -27.71
CA GLU A 355 -38.71 3.96 -28.50
C GLU A 355 -37.75 4.93 -27.78
N THR A 356 -36.76 5.41 -28.52
CA THR A 356 -35.80 6.40 -28.03
C THR A 356 -36.27 7.78 -28.44
N ASP A 357 -36.51 8.64 -27.46
CA ASP A 357 -36.67 10.05 -27.74
C ASP A 357 -35.27 10.67 -27.94
N ALA A 358 -34.97 11.04 -29.20
CA ALA A 358 -33.69 11.65 -29.58
C ALA A 358 -33.46 13.01 -28.91
N ASP A 359 -34.53 13.65 -28.41
CA ASP A 359 -34.47 14.92 -27.68
C ASP A 359 -34.45 14.70 -26.16
N PHE A 360 -34.37 13.44 -25.68
CA PHE A 360 -34.35 13.17 -24.25
C PHE A 360 -33.08 13.72 -23.61
N LYS A 361 -33.27 14.75 -22.80
CA LYS A 361 -32.28 15.28 -21.87
C LYS A 361 -32.62 14.82 -20.47
N ARG A 362 -31.63 14.26 -19.78
CA ARG A 362 -31.73 13.90 -18.37
C ARG A 362 -30.83 14.82 -17.56
N ASP A 363 -31.47 15.64 -16.75
CA ASP A 363 -30.75 16.48 -15.80
C ASP A 363 -30.00 15.62 -14.79
N LEU A 364 -28.74 15.99 -14.60
CA LEU A 364 -27.87 15.46 -13.57
C LEU A 364 -27.77 16.54 -12.48
N PRO A 365 -28.25 16.27 -11.26
CA PRO A 365 -28.29 17.28 -10.22
C PRO A 365 -26.88 17.67 -9.78
N ALA A 366 -26.74 18.90 -9.29
CA ALA A 366 -25.57 19.26 -8.51
C ALA A 366 -25.58 18.47 -7.20
N ASP A 367 -24.39 18.21 -6.68
CA ASP A 367 -24.22 17.46 -5.44
C ASP A 367 -23.16 18.11 -4.55
N ASN A 368 -23.33 18.01 -3.25
CA ASN A 368 -22.44 18.63 -2.27
C ASN A 368 -22.19 17.67 -1.12
N GLY A 369 -21.12 17.89 -0.38
CA GLY A 369 -20.87 17.13 0.84
C GLY A 369 -19.77 17.78 1.66
N PHE A 370 -19.66 17.38 2.91
CA PHE A 370 -18.64 17.91 3.80
C PHE A 370 -18.06 16.85 4.71
N VAL A 371 -16.84 17.10 5.17
CA VAL A 371 -16.19 16.37 6.25
C VAL A 371 -15.88 17.35 7.37
N VAL A 372 -16.06 16.90 8.60
CA VAL A 372 -15.45 17.50 9.78
C VAL A 372 -14.67 16.43 10.52
N GLY A 373 -13.51 16.78 11.05
CA GLY A 373 -12.74 15.83 11.83
C GLY A 373 -11.71 16.47 12.73
N ALA A 374 -11.13 15.63 13.58
CA ALA A 374 -10.14 16.03 14.55
C ALA A 374 -9.10 14.94 14.73
N GLN A 375 -7.90 15.35 15.10
CA GLN A 375 -6.82 14.46 15.49
C GLN A 375 -6.22 14.90 16.82
N LEU A 376 -5.97 13.95 17.72
CA LEU A 376 -5.12 14.15 18.89
C LEU A 376 -3.90 13.24 18.77
N GLY A 377 -2.71 13.83 18.79
CA GLY A 377 -1.43 13.13 18.73
C GLY A 377 -0.63 13.34 20.01
N LEU A 378 -0.02 12.28 20.52
CA LEU A 378 0.95 12.29 21.62
C LEU A 378 2.24 11.63 21.12
N TRP A 379 3.41 12.17 21.45
CA TRP A 379 4.70 11.55 21.12
C TRP A 379 5.76 11.84 22.20
N ASP A 380 6.95 11.25 22.02
CA ASP A 380 8.13 11.35 22.91
C ASP A 380 8.01 10.70 24.30
N PHE A 381 6.96 9.91 24.57
CA PHE A 381 6.82 9.17 25.84
C PHE A 381 7.71 7.92 25.97
N SER A 382 8.32 7.50 24.87
CA SER A 382 9.37 6.48 24.76
C SER A 382 10.18 6.76 23.48
N PRO A 383 11.34 6.10 23.26
CA PRO A 383 12.03 6.19 21.97
C PRO A 383 11.07 5.89 20.80
N SER A 384 11.05 6.78 19.80
CA SER A 384 10.24 6.65 18.58
C SER A 384 8.75 6.38 18.81
N SER A 385 8.19 6.80 19.95
CA SER A 385 6.80 6.51 20.31
C SER A 385 5.81 7.57 19.84
N HIS A 386 4.62 7.15 19.43
CA HIS A 386 3.48 8.05 19.22
C HIS A 386 2.14 7.35 19.47
N LEU A 387 1.11 8.13 19.75
CA LEU A 387 -0.29 7.73 19.75
C LEU A 387 -1.10 8.81 19.03
N ASN A 388 -1.72 8.46 17.92
CA ASN A 388 -2.66 9.30 17.19
C ASN A 388 -4.07 8.74 17.34
N LEU A 389 -5.02 9.60 17.70
CA LEU A 389 -6.46 9.33 17.73
C LEU A 389 -7.14 10.19 16.68
N PHE A 390 -7.98 9.60 15.86
CA PHE A 390 -8.67 10.26 14.76
C PHE A 390 -10.18 10.13 14.92
N PHE A 391 -10.88 11.22 14.62
CA PHE A 391 -12.32 11.28 14.53
C PHE A 391 -12.68 11.96 13.21
N ARG A 392 -13.52 11.32 12.40
CA ARG A 392 -13.99 11.87 11.13
C ARG A 392 -15.48 11.62 10.99
N TYR A 393 -16.21 12.66 10.60
CA TYR A 393 -17.62 12.57 10.22
C TYR A 393 -17.80 13.24 8.86
N ALA A 394 -18.39 12.52 7.92
CA ALA A 394 -18.69 13.01 6.60
C ALA A 394 -20.16 12.83 6.24
N ARG A 395 -20.65 13.70 5.36
CA ARG A 395 -22.01 13.75 4.87
C ARG A 395 -22.03 13.91 3.36
N ASP A 396 -23.08 13.35 2.79
CA ASP A 396 -23.44 13.47 1.38
C ASP A 396 -22.25 13.09 0.47
N LEU A 397 -21.88 13.93 -0.50
CA LEU A 397 -20.86 13.60 -1.51
C LEU A 397 -19.47 13.30 -0.92
N ALA A 398 -19.22 13.78 0.30
CA ALA A 398 -17.95 13.56 1.00
C ALA A 398 -17.89 12.24 1.78
N ALA A 399 -19.01 11.54 1.95
CA ALA A 399 -19.03 10.20 2.56
C ALA A 399 -18.31 9.14 1.72
N TYR A 400 -18.24 9.33 0.40
CA TYR A 400 -17.66 8.34 -0.53
C TYR A 400 -16.14 8.53 -0.76
N GLY A 401 -15.53 9.64 -0.35
CA GLY A 401 -14.10 9.95 -0.60
C GLY A 401 -13.85 10.72 -1.90
N GLU A 402 -12.60 10.94 -2.29
CA GLU A 402 -12.21 11.90 -3.34
C GLU A 402 -12.42 11.39 -4.78
N TRP A 403 -12.19 10.08 -5.02
CA TRP A 403 -12.29 9.43 -6.34
C TRP A 403 -13.47 8.48 -6.50
N ALA A 404 -14.13 8.09 -5.41
CA ALA A 404 -15.22 7.13 -5.49
C ALA A 404 -16.39 7.68 -6.30
N LEU A 405 -16.95 6.82 -7.14
CA LEU A 405 -18.25 7.04 -7.76
C LEU A 405 -19.33 6.72 -6.74
N PRO A 406 -20.19 7.69 -6.39
CA PRO A 406 -21.27 7.40 -5.46
C PRO A 406 -22.25 6.36 -6.03
N TRP A 407 -22.71 5.50 -5.14
CA TRP A 407 -23.71 4.44 -5.36
C TRP A 407 -24.75 4.53 -4.23
N GLY A 408 -25.89 3.85 -4.35
CA GLY A 408 -26.96 3.98 -3.37
C GLY A 408 -27.47 5.43 -3.30
N LEU A 409 -27.88 5.96 -4.46
CA LEU A 409 -28.26 7.36 -4.57
C LEU A 409 -29.70 7.58 -4.08
N ALA A 410 -29.96 8.77 -3.55
CA ALA A 410 -31.31 9.21 -3.24
C ALA A 410 -32.20 9.24 -4.49
N SER A 411 -33.52 9.29 -4.30
CA SER A 411 -34.49 9.33 -5.41
C SER A 411 -34.31 10.50 -6.39
N ASP A 412 -33.69 11.60 -5.95
CA ASP A 412 -33.33 12.75 -6.77
C ASP A 412 -31.96 12.60 -7.48
N ARG A 413 -31.29 11.44 -7.31
CA ARG A 413 -29.97 11.08 -7.83
C ARG A 413 -28.80 11.87 -7.25
N THR A 414 -28.97 12.41 -6.06
CA THR A 414 -27.89 12.99 -5.25
C THR A 414 -27.42 12.00 -4.19
N THR A 415 -26.34 12.36 -3.50
CA THR A 415 -25.86 11.65 -2.30
C THR A 415 -26.49 12.20 -1.02
N SER A 416 -27.57 12.98 -1.12
CA SER A 416 -28.25 13.58 0.03
C SER A 416 -28.65 12.52 1.07
N SER A 417 -28.20 12.71 2.30
CA SER A 417 -28.38 11.84 3.47
C SER A 417 -27.29 10.79 3.70
N ALA A 418 -26.42 10.51 2.71
CA ALA A 418 -25.29 9.61 2.92
C ALA A 418 -24.42 10.11 4.08
N GLN A 419 -23.86 9.19 4.84
CA GLN A 419 -23.02 9.54 5.97
C GLN A 419 -21.95 8.50 6.26
N GLU A 420 -20.84 9.00 6.77
CA GLU A 420 -19.73 8.17 7.22
C GLU A 420 -19.22 8.68 8.56
N PHE A 421 -19.01 7.77 9.50
CA PHE A 421 -18.37 8.06 10.76
C PHE A 421 -17.19 7.12 10.96
N VAL A 422 -16.01 7.66 11.24
CA VAL A 422 -14.78 6.89 11.48
C VAL A 422 -14.15 7.34 12.79
N MET A 423 -13.82 6.37 13.63
CA MET A 423 -12.84 6.52 14.71
C MET A 423 -11.67 5.61 14.44
N ALA A 424 -10.46 6.13 14.49
CA ALA A 424 -9.25 5.35 14.26
C ALA A 424 -8.14 5.71 15.26
N TYR A 425 -7.15 4.83 15.37
CA TYR A 425 -5.93 5.15 16.08
C TYR A 425 -4.70 4.51 15.44
N ALA A 426 -3.54 5.13 15.66
CA ALA A 426 -2.22 4.60 15.34
C ALA A 426 -1.30 4.75 16.57
N LEU A 427 -0.62 3.69 16.95
CA LEU A 427 0.25 3.64 18.13
C LEU A 427 1.57 2.99 17.77
N ASN A 428 2.67 3.64 18.12
CA ASN A 428 3.97 3.01 18.23
C ASN A 428 4.55 3.23 19.62
N TRP A 429 5.13 2.17 20.18
CA TRP A 429 5.89 2.23 21.41
C TRP A 429 7.12 1.35 21.26
N GLU A 430 8.28 1.88 21.61
CA GLU A 430 9.54 1.14 21.54
C GLU A 430 10.34 1.27 22.83
N SER A 431 11.12 0.23 23.10
CA SER A 431 12.18 0.19 24.09
C SER A 431 13.46 -0.32 23.41
N HIS A 432 14.53 -0.51 24.18
CA HIS A 432 15.79 -1.04 23.64
C HIS A 432 15.68 -2.45 23.04
N SER A 433 14.76 -3.28 23.56
CA SER A 433 14.70 -4.73 23.25
C SER A 433 13.36 -5.18 22.69
N VAL A 434 12.29 -4.40 22.90
CA VAL A 434 10.95 -4.73 22.43
C VAL A 434 10.25 -3.51 21.84
N GLY A 435 9.37 -3.74 20.87
CA GLY A 435 8.50 -2.73 20.28
C GLY A 435 7.07 -3.24 20.14
N LEU A 436 6.13 -2.32 20.06
CA LEU A 436 4.72 -2.58 19.77
C LEU A 436 4.23 -1.52 18.79
N LEU A 437 3.79 -1.98 17.63
CA LEU A 437 3.05 -1.17 16.68
C LEU A 437 1.60 -1.65 16.71
N SER A 438 0.64 -0.74 16.74
CA SER A 438 -0.77 -1.08 16.77
C SER A 438 -1.60 -0.04 16.01
N GLY A 439 -2.68 -0.49 15.40
CA GLY A 439 -3.61 0.38 14.70
C GLY A 439 -4.97 -0.27 14.60
N GLY A 440 -6.01 0.55 14.51
CA GLY A 440 -7.37 0.06 14.37
C GLY A 440 -8.35 1.16 14.01
N TYR A 441 -9.51 0.77 13.52
CA TYR A 441 -10.63 1.68 13.31
C TYR A 441 -11.98 0.99 13.52
N ALA A 442 -12.99 1.82 13.76
CA ALA A 442 -14.40 1.49 13.62
C ALA A 442 -15.03 2.50 12.67
N ARG A 443 -15.80 2.01 11.71
CA ARG A 443 -16.45 2.81 10.67
C ARG A 443 -17.92 2.45 10.60
N TYR A 444 -18.76 3.46 10.53
CA TYR A 444 -20.15 3.37 10.12
C TYR A 444 -20.30 4.05 8.76
N PHE A 445 -20.99 3.40 7.86
CA PHE A 445 -21.34 3.94 6.55
C PHE A 445 -22.82 3.68 6.29
N GLU A 446 -23.50 4.70 5.79
CA GLU A 446 -24.88 4.65 5.30
C GLU A 446 -24.93 5.44 4.00
N ASP A 447 -25.52 4.85 2.95
CA ASP A 447 -25.64 5.51 1.66
C ASP A 447 -26.84 6.48 1.63
N ALA A 448 -27.20 6.99 0.44
CA ALA A 448 -28.25 8.01 0.29
C ALA A 448 -29.62 7.43 -0.10
N ASP A 449 -29.73 6.11 -0.28
CA ASP A 449 -30.95 5.51 -0.77
C ASP A 449 -32.03 5.41 0.36
N ALA A 450 -33.20 4.87 0.02
CA ALA A 450 -34.31 4.82 0.96
C ALA A 450 -34.30 3.56 1.85
N GLU A 451 -33.52 2.55 1.52
CA GLU A 451 -33.51 1.22 2.10
C GLU A 451 -32.49 1.09 3.24
N ARG A 452 -32.89 1.52 4.44
CA ARG A 452 -32.01 1.50 5.62
C ARG A 452 -31.57 0.11 6.13
N TYR A 453 -32.06 -0.97 5.52
CA TYR A 453 -31.86 -2.34 5.98
C TYR A 453 -31.31 -3.23 4.86
N ASP A 454 -30.26 -2.78 4.21
CA ASP A 454 -29.54 -3.50 3.17
C ASP A 454 -28.09 -3.83 3.56
N LEU A 455 -27.34 -4.43 2.64
CA LEU A 455 -26.02 -4.99 2.94
C LEU A 455 -24.88 -3.97 2.85
N ASP A 456 -25.19 -2.82 2.31
CA ASP A 456 -24.30 -1.75 1.92
C ASP A 456 -24.37 -0.54 2.86
N ASP A 457 -25.37 -0.51 3.76
CA ASP A 457 -25.28 0.12 5.07
C ASP A 457 -24.63 -0.81 6.12
N TYR A 458 -23.55 -0.35 6.78
CA TYR A 458 -22.82 -1.22 7.71
C TYR A 458 -21.99 -0.50 8.77
N TRP A 459 -21.74 -1.24 9.85
CA TRP A 459 -20.56 -1.06 10.68
C TRP A 459 -19.45 -2.01 10.26
N GLU A 460 -18.21 -1.55 10.30
CA GLU A 460 -17.03 -2.40 10.19
C GLU A 460 -15.91 -1.93 11.11
N GLY A 461 -14.94 -2.80 11.34
CA GLY A 461 -13.74 -2.41 12.08
C GLY A 461 -12.64 -3.47 12.06
N ILE A 462 -11.45 -3.01 12.41
CA ILE A 462 -10.27 -3.85 12.59
C ILE A 462 -9.45 -3.35 13.77
N LEU A 463 -8.80 -4.31 14.44
CA LEU A 463 -7.72 -4.10 15.37
C LEU A 463 -6.51 -4.91 14.91
N SER A 464 -5.34 -4.28 14.74
CA SER A 464 -4.07 -4.94 14.45
C SER A 464 -3.01 -4.55 15.48
N MET A 465 -2.23 -5.54 15.91
CA MET A 465 -1.12 -5.39 16.85
C MET A 465 0.08 -6.20 16.36
N ARG A 466 1.23 -5.53 16.24
CA ARG A 466 2.50 -6.12 15.85
C ARG A 466 3.55 -5.93 16.95
N PRO A 467 3.63 -6.82 17.93
CA PRO A 467 4.76 -6.85 18.86
C PRO A 467 6.05 -7.34 18.18
N ALA A 468 7.18 -6.82 18.64
CA ALA A 468 8.51 -7.16 18.15
C ALA A 468 9.50 -7.38 19.30
N ILE A 469 10.40 -8.34 19.12
CA ILE A 469 11.58 -8.54 19.95
C ILE A 469 12.82 -8.25 19.08
N PHE A 470 13.61 -7.26 19.48
CA PHE A 470 14.86 -6.88 18.82
C PHE A 470 15.99 -7.78 19.30
N VAL A 471 16.04 -9.01 18.77
CA VAL A 471 17.01 -10.05 19.16
C VAL A 471 18.45 -9.59 18.94
N THR A 472 18.71 -8.93 17.81
CA THR A 472 19.99 -8.23 17.56
C THR A 472 19.71 -6.82 17.01
N ARG A 473 20.74 -6.10 16.58
CA ARG A 473 20.56 -4.83 15.86
C ARG A 473 19.76 -5.02 14.57
N HIS A 474 20.07 -6.09 13.84
CA HIS A 474 19.54 -6.33 12.50
C HIS A 474 18.51 -7.45 12.43
N TYR A 475 18.48 -8.37 13.40
CA TYR A 475 17.51 -9.47 13.41
C TYR A 475 16.40 -9.20 14.43
N HIS A 476 15.16 -9.14 13.95
CA HIS A 476 13.98 -8.92 14.76
C HIS A 476 13.04 -10.11 14.62
N GLN A 477 12.49 -10.57 15.74
CA GLN A 477 11.37 -11.51 15.73
C GLN A 477 10.10 -10.73 15.98
N MET A 478 9.23 -10.65 14.97
CA MET A 478 7.94 -9.97 15.08
C MET A 478 6.80 -10.98 15.00
N PHE A 479 5.66 -10.58 15.53
CA PHE A 479 4.39 -11.28 15.42
C PHE A 479 3.33 -10.27 15.05
N GLU A 480 2.25 -10.69 14.38
CA GLU A 480 1.09 -9.82 14.17
C GLU A 480 -0.19 -10.58 14.49
N ILE A 481 -1.11 -9.91 15.18
CA ILE A 481 -2.48 -10.37 15.36
C ILE A 481 -3.41 -9.31 14.82
N SER A 482 -4.37 -9.72 13.98
CA SER A 482 -5.44 -8.85 13.52
C SER A 482 -6.80 -9.49 13.78
N HIS A 483 -7.79 -8.67 14.12
CA HIS A 483 -9.20 -9.08 14.22
C HIS A 483 -10.07 -8.08 13.45
N GLN A 484 -10.82 -8.59 12.49
CA GLN A 484 -11.68 -7.85 11.59
C GLN A 484 -13.12 -8.27 11.81
N TRP A 485 -14.04 -7.33 11.67
CA TRP A 485 -15.47 -7.61 11.69
C TRP A 485 -16.22 -6.65 10.76
N LYS A 486 -17.29 -7.15 10.15
CA LYS A 486 -18.26 -6.36 9.40
C LYS A 486 -19.66 -6.76 9.84
N ARG A 487 -20.54 -5.79 10.02
CA ARG A 487 -21.94 -5.95 10.41
C ARG A 487 -22.80 -5.07 9.50
N PRO A 488 -23.32 -5.64 8.40
CA PRO A 488 -24.35 -5.00 7.61
C PRO A 488 -25.66 -4.81 8.39
N ASN A 489 -26.46 -3.82 7.99
CA ASN A 489 -27.76 -3.55 8.59
C ASN A 489 -28.84 -4.52 8.09
N GLY A 490 -28.70 -5.03 6.85
CA GLY A 490 -29.63 -5.92 6.19
C GLY A 490 -29.38 -7.41 6.41
N LEU A 491 -30.22 -8.21 5.73
CA LEU A 491 -30.15 -9.67 5.72
C LEU A 491 -29.39 -10.15 4.50
N ALA A 492 -28.58 -11.20 4.66
CA ALA A 492 -27.93 -11.83 3.52
C ALA A 492 -28.98 -12.51 2.61
N GLU A 493 -28.86 -12.28 1.31
CA GLU A 493 -29.84 -12.78 0.32
C GLU A 493 -30.01 -14.30 0.37
N GLU A 494 -28.90 -15.04 0.48
CA GLU A 494 -28.90 -16.51 0.47
C GLU A 494 -29.51 -17.12 1.75
N THR A 495 -29.17 -16.58 2.93
CA THR A 495 -29.54 -17.20 4.22
C THR A 495 -30.72 -16.54 4.91
N GLN A 496 -31.11 -15.33 4.49
CA GLN A 496 -32.12 -14.50 5.15
C GLN A 496 -31.80 -14.27 6.64
N GLN A 497 -30.50 -14.18 6.96
CA GLN A 497 -29.98 -13.96 8.30
C GLN A 497 -29.05 -12.76 8.33
N HIS A 498 -28.95 -12.11 9.50
CA HIS A 498 -27.89 -11.15 9.75
C HIS A 498 -26.55 -11.88 9.85
N LEU A 499 -25.67 -11.63 8.90
CA LEU A 499 -24.32 -12.15 8.90
C LEU A 499 -23.39 -11.14 9.56
N VAL A 500 -22.54 -11.61 10.47
CA VAL A 500 -21.44 -10.81 11.02
C VAL A 500 -20.13 -11.50 10.66
N PRO A 501 -19.62 -11.28 9.44
CA PRO A 501 -18.29 -11.74 9.04
C PRO A 501 -17.21 -11.32 10.04
N GLN A 502 -16.39 -12.28 10.44
CA GLN A 502 -15.21 -12.04 11.27
C GLN A 502 -14.00 -12.82 10.75
N VAL A 503 -12.85 -12.17 10.80
CA VAL A 503 -11.56 -12.77 10.45
C VAL A 503 -10.55 -12.49 11.55
N VAL A 504 -9.84 -13.52 12.00
CA VAL A 504 -8.69 -13.39 12.91
C VAL A 504 -7.45 -13.87 12.17
N GLN A 505 -6.41 -13.05 12.11
CA GLN A 505 -5.13 -13.41 11.50
C GLN A 505 -4.04 -13.46 12.56
N LEU A 506 -3.18 -14.47 12.47
CA LEU A 506 -2.02 -14.67 13.35
C LEU A 506 -0.79 -14.89 12.50
N SER A 507 0.24 -14.05 12.71
CA SER A 507 1.43 -14.03 11.88
C SER A 507 2.72 -14.17 12.69
N VAL A 508 3.68 -14.89 12.12
CA VAL A 508 5.06 -15.00 12.62
C VAL A 508 5.99 -14.41 11.57
N ILE A 509 6.85 -13.46 11.98
CA ILE A 509 7.61 -12.62 11.07
C ILE A 509 9.06 -12.47 11.54
N PRO A 510 9.96 -13.44 11.27
CA PRO A 510 11.38 -13.20 11.39
C PRO A 510 11.83 -12.22 10.30
N ALA A 511 12.54 -11.16 10.69
CA ALA A 511 12.95 -10.11 9.79
C ALA A 511 14.41 -9.68 9.98
N LEU A 512 15.02 -9.26 8.88
CA LEU A 512 16.27 -8.52 8.84
C LEU A 512 15.96 -7.05 8.57
N SER A 513 16.55 -6.15 9.35
CA SER A 513 16.34 -4.70 9.31
C SER A 513 17.67 -3.95 9.30
N LEU A 514 17.66 -2.72 8.77
CA LEU A 514 18.84 -1.84 8.78
C LEU A 514 19.29 -1.52 10.21
N ASP A 515 18.35 -1.27 11.13
CA ASP A 515 18.62 -1.04 12.54
C ASP A 515 17.43 -1.50 13.40
N ARG A 516 17.51 -1.31 14.72
CA ARG A 516 16.42 -1.54 15.68
C ARG A 516 15.33 -0.48 15.54
N GLY A 517 14.08 -0.95 15.55
CA GLY A 517 12.88 -0.11 15.57
C GLY A 517 11.80 -0.61 14.61
N MET A 518 10.55 -0.25 14.91
CA MET A 518 9.38 -0.73 14.16
C MET A 518 9.29 -0.11 12.76
N TYR A 519 9.74 1.14 12.64
CA TYR A 519 9.79 1.90 11.39
C TYR A 519 11.15 1.84 10.68
N GLN A 520 12.10 1.03 11.15
CA GLN A 520 13.38 0.91 10.44
C GLN A 520 13.22 0.15 9.14
N ARG A 521 13.75 0.72 8.05
CA ARG A 521 13.75 0.13 6.70
C ARG A 521 15.11 0.32 6.03
N PRO A 522 15.46 -0.50 5.02
CA PRO A 522 14.71 -1.62 4.46
C PRO A 522 14.55 -2.79 5.43
N GLN A 523 13.52 -3.62 5.19
CA GLN A 523 13.30 -4.89 5.87
C GLN A 523 13.12 -6.04 4.90
N LEU A 524 13.79 -7.16 5.18
CA LEU A 524 13.56 -8.44 4.52
C LEU A 524 12.85 -9.36 5.52
N ARG A 525 11.72 -9.94 5.13
CA ARG A 525 10.85 -10.71 6.03
C ARG A 525 10.55 -12.08 5.45
N LEU A 526 10.52 -13.10 6.30
CA LEU A 526 9.68 -14.26 6.04
C LEU A 526 8.41 -14.07 6.84
N VAL A 527 7.27 -14.37 6.24
CA VAL A 527 5.95 -14.19 6.85
C VAL A 527 5.21 -15.51 6.71
N TYR A 528 4.70 -16.02 7.83
CA TYR A 528 3.65 -17.02 7.83
C TYR A 528 2.44 -16.43 8.55
N THR A 529 1.28 -16.44 7.90
CA THR A 529 0.00 -16.00 8.47
C THR A 529 -1.00 -17.14 8.40
N ALA A 530 -1.70 -17.40 9.51
CA ALA A 530 -2.88 -18.25 9.55
C ALA A 530 -4.11 -17.37 9.82
N SER A 531 -5.08 -17.43 8.91
CA SER A 531 -6.31 -16.66 8.97
C SER A 531 -7.50 -17.58 9.27
N TYR A 532 -8.19 -17.33 10.37
CA TYR A 532 -9.44 -18.01 10.71
C TYR A 532 -10.64 -17.17 10.29
N LEU A 533 -11.54 -17.76 9.50
CA LEU A 533 -12.78 -17.17 9.02
C LEU A 533 -13.97 -17.84 9.71
N ASN A 534 -14.84 -17.04 10.32
CA ASN A 534 -16.10 -17.57 10.87
C ASN A 534 -17.08 -17.99 9.76
N GLY A 535 -18.19 -18.63 10.13
CA GLY A 535 -19.20 -19.10 9.16
C GLY A 535 -19.77 -17.98 8.27
N ALA A 536 -19.96 -16.78 8.81
CA ALA A 536 -20.46 -15.62 8.08
C ALA A 536 -19.43 -15.06 7.09
N ALA A 537 -18.14 -14.98 7.47
CA ALA A 537 -17.07 -14.56 6.58
C ALA A 537 -16.89 -15.52 5.40
N ARG A 538 -17.05 -16.82 5.64
CA ARG A 538 -17.02 -17.83 4.56
C ARG A 538 -18.17 -17.66 3.57
N GLN A 539 -19.32 -17.14 3.99
CA GLN A 539 -20.46 -16.87 3.11
C GLN A 539 -20.26 -15.65 2.19
N LEU A 540 -19.22 -14.84 2.43
CA LEU A 540 -18.82 -13.78 1.48
C LEU A 540 -18.25 -14.37 0.18
N TYR A 541 -17.77 -15.61 0.21
CA TYR A 541 -17.32 -16.30 -0.99
C TYR A 541 -18.50 -16.91 -1.75
N PRO A 542 -18.43 -16.98 -3.10
CA PRO A 542 -19.42 -17.68 -3.90
C PRO A 542 -19.62 -19.13 -3.43
N ALA A 543 -20.84 -19.65 -3.56
CA ALA A 543 -21.20 -21.00 -3.09
C ALA A 543 -20.35 -22.13 -3.70
N TRP A 544 -19.75 -21.89 -4.87
CA TRP A 544 -18.92 -22.85 -5.59
C TRP A 544 -17.41 -22.68 -5.32
N ASP A 545 -17.00 -21.67 -4.57
CA ASP A 545 -15.59 -21.43 -4.27
C ASP A 545 -15.13 -22.32 -3.10
N SER A 546 -14.07 -23.10 -3.34
CA SER A 546 -13.40 -23.92 -2.32
C SER A 546 -12.91 -23.14 -1.09
N ALA A 547 -12.76 -21.81 -1.17
CA ALA A 547 -12.43 -20.94 -0.05
C ALA A 547 -13.55 -20.91 1.01
N ARG A 548 -14.81 -21.04 0.58
CA ARG A 548 -16.01 -21.07 1.44
C ARG A 548 -16.03 -22.27 2.38
N ASP A 549 -15.44 -23.39 1.95
CA ASP A 549 -15.43 -24.63 2.74
C ASP A 549 -14.34 -24.64 3.82
N ARG A 550 -13.40 -23.69 3.79
CA ARG A 550 -12.23 -23.66 4.67
C ARG A 550 -12.37 -22.59 5.74
N ALA A 551 -12.32 -23.02 6.99
CA ALA A 551 -12.23 -22.09 8.12
C ALA A 551 -10.84 -21.48 8.28
N TRP A 552 -9.80 -22.17 7.79
CA TRP A 552 -8.42 -21.74 7.88
C TRP A 552 -7.84 -21.49 6.49
N HIS A 553 -7.21 -20.33 6.36
CA HIS A 553 -6.47 -19.91 5.17
C HIS A 553 -5.04 -19.62 5.59
N HIS A 554 -4.09 -19.97 4.73
CA HIS A 554 -2.67 -19.88 5.03
C HIS A 554 -1.99 -18.98 4.02
N PHE A 555 -1.05 -18.17 4.50
CA PHE A 555 -0.18 -17.37 3.68
C PHE A 555 1.25 -17.64 4.12
N PHE A 556 2.14 -17.94 3.16
CA PHE A 556 3.57 -17.94 3.38
C PHE A 556 4.23 -17.05 2.34
N GLY A 557 5.04 -16.09 2.78
CA GLY A 557 5.67 -15.12 1.90
C GLY A 557 7.10 -14.78 2.28
N ALA A 558 7.94 -14.57 1.28
CA ALA A 558 9.21 -13.87 1.41
C ALA A 558 9.02 -12.45 0.88
N GLN A 559 9.22 -11.45 1.74
CA GLN A 559 8.87 -10.06 1.44
C GLN A 559 10.08 -9.15 1.61
N ALA A 560 10.12 -8.07 0.83
CA ALA A 560 10.96 -6.91 1.08
C ALA A 560 10.07 -5.67 1.13
N GLU A 561 10.33 -4.79 2.09
CA GLU A 561 9.70 -3.47 2.17
C GLU A 561 10.78 -2.42 2.47
N TRP A 562 10.72 -1.27 1.80
CA TRP A 562 11.67 -0.19 2.00
C TRP A 562 11.01 1.18 1.86
N TRP A 563 11.62 2.16 2.52
CA TRP A 563 11.54 3.56 2.13
C TRP A 563 12.92 4.18 2.34
N LEU A 564 13.35 4.98 1.37
CA LEU A 564 14.62 5.68 1.34
C LEU A 564 14.33 7.08 0.83
N ASP A 565 14.48 8.10 1.66
CA ASP A 565 14.24 9.51 1.31
C ASP A 565 12.92 9.82 0.58
N SER A 566 11.91 8.96 0.74
CA SER A 566 10.63 9.11 0.03
C SER A 566 9.87 10.34 0.52
N ALA A 567 9.30 11.10 -0.41
CA ALA A 567 8.47 12.25 -0.12
C ALA A 567 7.17 11.87 0.63
N THR A 568 6.73 10.62 0.51
CA THR A 568 5.55 10.07 1.20
C THR A 568 5.83 9.75 2.67
N TYR A 569 7.08 9.39 3.02
CA TYR A 569 7.46 8.88 4.34
C TYR A 569 8.58 9.69 5.03
N LYS A 570 8.93 10.87 4.50
CA LYS A 570 9.83 11.79 5.19
C LYS A 570 9.13 12.31 6.45
N PRO A 571 9.76 12.17 7.63
CA PRO A 571 9.18 12.57 8.92
C PRO A 571 8.91 14.07 9.02
#